data_AF-A0A9P7VUF2-F1
#
_entry.id   AF-A0A9P7VUF2-F1
#
_cell.length_a   1.000
_cell.length_b   1.000
_cell.length_c   1.000
_cell.angle_alpha   90.00
_cell.angle_beta   90.00
_cell.angle_gamma   90.00
#
_symmetry.space_group_name_H-M   'P 1'
#
loop_
_entity.id
_entity.type
_entity.pdbx_description
1 polymer ?
#
loop_
_entity_poly.entity_id
_entity_poly.type
_entity_poly.pdbx_seq_one_letter_code
_entity_poly.pdbx_strand_id
1 'polypeptide(L)'
;GEDDKKVEVTLGRVLSRQPGIVGRNTCVVGATSEHDEWKGKELVVKVSWPATSRKSETEFVITAREKARSMPEGKRPDWALDHLPDILLSQDFNHGADSTQANLVAFFAKAMFAEAEKFEYEKRICRITVQERLYPLEELRTVQEYAQVFFDILQIHKWLYDHPGILHRDISPGNIMWRRTVDGHLRGVLNDFDLSAYRHETGPSSRQRTGTLPYMAFELLINDENGHPPKHLYRHDVESIFYVILLLCCRYEVVANQDLDGRPILE
;
A
#
# COMPACT_ATOMS: atom_id res chain seq x y z
N GLY A 1 13.07 -14.74 20.74
CA GLY A 1 13.04 -15.34 22.10
C GLY A 1 12.61 -16.79 21.99
N GLU A 2 12.50 -17.52 23.10
CA GLU A 2 12.21 -18.97 23.14
C GLU A 2 10.87 -19.43 22.50
N ASP A 3 10.08 -18.51 21.92
CA ASP A 3 8.87 -18.78 21.11
C ASP A 3 8.96 -18.22 19.67
N ASP A 4 10.16 -17.93 19.15
CA ASP A 4 10.32 -17.48 17.76
C ASP A 4 9.96 -18.64 16.81
N LYS A 5 8.72 -18.66 16.32
CA LYS A 5 8.30 -19.54 15.22
C LYS A 5 9.27 -19.33 14.07
N LYS A 6 10.14 -20.31 13.85
CA LYS A 6 11.07 -20.31 12.73
C LYS A 6 10.30 -20.66 11.47
N VAL A 7 9.94 -19.64 10.70
CA VAL A 7 9.27 -19.82 9.42
C VAL A 7 10.29 -19.70 8.29
N GLU A 8 10.32 -20.69 7.41
CA GLU A 8 11.16 -20.70 6.23
C GLU A 8 10.32 -20.38 4.99
N VAL A 9 10.81 -19.45 4.16
CA VAL A 9 10.18 -19.06 2.91
C VAL A 9 11.18 -19.25 1.76
N THR A 10 10.72 -19.86 0.67
CA THR A 10 11.50 -19.97 -0.57
C THR A 10 11.13 -18.80 -1.47
N LEU A 11 12.11 -17.95 -1.79
CA LEU A 11 11.91 -16.79 -2.66
C LEU A 11 11.89 -17.23 -4.13
N GLY A 12 10.95 -16.68 -4.89
CA GLY A 12 10.79 -16.86 -6.32
C GLY A 12 11.20 -15.61 -7.11
N ARG A 13 10.48 -15.34 -8.20
CA ARG A 13 10.75 -14.20 -9.09
C ARG A 13 10.50 -12.85 -8.41
N VAL A 14 11.27 -11.84 -8.80
CA VAL A 14 10.97 -10.44 -8.50
C VAL A 14 9.69 -10.04 -9.24
N LEU A 15 8.71 -9.53 -8.48
CA LEU A 15 7.41 -9.08 -8.98
C LEU A 15 7.40 -7.57 -9.18
N SER A 16 8.05 -6.83 -8.28
CA SER A 16 8.15 -5.39 -8.35
C SER A 16 9.45 -4.92 -7.69
N ARG A 17 10.04 -3.86 -8.25
CA ARG A 17 11.20 -3.20 -7.67
C ARG A 17 11.11 -1.70 -7.94
N GLN A 18 11.10 -0.92 -6.88
CA GLN A 18 11.11 0.54 -6.96
C GLN A 18 12.44 1.04 -6.39
N PRO A 19 13.44 1.32 -7.26
CA PRO A 19 14.71 1.85 -6.81
C PRO A 19 14.56 3.32 -6.40
N GLY A 20 14.92 3.65 -5.16
CA GLY A 20 15.03 5.02 -4.69
C GLY A 20 16.49 5.42 -4.50
N ILE A 21 16.92 6.55 -5.06
CA ILE A 21 18.28 7.10 -4.88
C ILE A 21 18.46 7.61 -3.44
N VAL A 22 17.42 8.27 -2.89
CA VAL A 22 17.34 8.70 -1.49
C VAL A 22 15.98 8.26 -0.95
N GLY A 23 15.93 7.20 -0.15
CA GLY A 23 14.71 6.80 0.57
C GLY A 23 14.24 5.37 0.31
N ARG A 24 12.92 5.21 0.19
CA ARG A 24 12.20 3.93 0.11
C ARG A 24 12.69 3.11 -1.07
N ASN A 25 13.58 2.16 -0.80
CA ASN A 25 13.77 1.02 -1.68
C ASN A 25 12.67 0.02 -1.32
N THR A 26 11.95 -0.51 -2.29
CA THR A 26 10.98 -1.58 -2.06
C THR A 26 11.16 -2.64 -3.12
N CYS A 27 11.33 -3.88 -2.66
CA CYS A 27 11.44 -5.06 -3.49
C CYS A 27 10.36 -6.04 -3.06
N VAL A 28 9.54 -6.47 -4.01
CA VAL A 28 8.52 -7.48 -3.80
C VAL A 28 8.90 -8.69 -4.63
N VAL A 29 9.06 -9.83 -3.96
CA VAL A 29 9.37 -11.13 -4.58
C VAL A 29 8.25 -12.10 -4.29
N GLY A 30 7.91 -12.95 -5.26
CA GLY A 30 7.02 -14.08 -5.01
C GLY A 30 7.69 -15.05 -4.03
N ALA A 31 6.90 -15.78 -3.26
CA ALA A 31 7.42 -16.76 -2.32
C ALA A 31 6.46 -17.94 -2.11
N THR A 32 7.02 -19.04 -1.63
CA THR A 32 6.29 -20.21 -1.13
C THR A 32 6.84 -20.61 0.24
N SER A 33 6.11 -21.42 0.98
CA SER A 33 6.56 -21.95 2.28
C SER A 33 6.03 -23.37 2.49
N GLU A 34 6.86 -24.22 3.09
CA GLU A 34 6.46 -25.55 3.57
C GLU A 34 5.93 -25.52 5.02
N HIS A 35 5.89 -24.34 5.65
CA HIS A 35 5.31 -24.18 6.99
C HIS A 35 3.81 -24.55 6.96
N ASP A 36 3.36 -25.34 7.93
CA ASP A 36 2.03 -25.97 7.90
C ASP A 36 0.87 -24.99 7.68
N GLU A 37 0.92 -23.81 8.30
CA GLU A 37 -0.13 -22.78 8.16
C GLU A 37 -0.13 -22.08 6.79
N TRP A 38 0.98 -22.14 6.06
CA TRP A 38 1.21 -21.39 4.82
C TRP A 38 1.34 -22.29 3.60
N LYS A 39 1.38 -23.60 3.80
CA LYS A 39 1.54 -24.60 2.75
C LYS A 39 0.43 -24.47 1.71
N GLY A 40 0.83 -24.41 0.44
CA GLY A 40 -0.08 -24.25 -0.69
C GLY A 40 -0.60 -22.83 -0.91
N LYS A 41 -0.24 -21.85 -0.06
CA LYS A 41 -0.53 -20.44 -0.31
C LYS A 41 0.47 -19.84 -1.29
N GLU A 42 -0.02 -19.01 -2.20
CA GLU A 42 0.84 -18.11 -2.95
C GLU A 42 1.17 -16.89 -2.09
N LEU A 43 2.46 -16.65 -1.87
CA LEU A 43 2.93 -15.58 -0.99
C LEU A 43 3.74 -14.55 -1.76
N VAL A 44 3.90 -13.40 -1.14
CA VAL A 44 4.91 -12.41 -1.51
C VAL A 44 5.70 -12.00 -0.29
N VAL A 45 6.99 -11.71 -0.50
CA VAL A 45 7.85 -11.09 0.49
C VAL A 45 8.17 -9.66 0.03
N LYS A 46 7.74 -8.68 0.82
CA LYS A 46 8.05 -7.26 0.65
C LYS A 46 9.23 -6.91 1.55
N VAL A 47 10.36 -6.54 0.94
CA VAL A 47 11.51 -5.97 1.64
C VAL A 47 11.50 -4.46 1.38
N SER A 48 11.37 -3.68 2.44
CA SER A 48 11.17 -2.22 2.35
C SER A 48 12.01 -1.46 3.38
N TRP A 49 12.22 -0.17 3.12
CA TRP A 49 12.94 0.74 4.03
C TRP A 49 12.09 1.97 4.41
N PRO A 50 10.99 1.79 5.19
CA PRO A 50 10.17 2.90 5.66
C PRO A 50 10.93 3.80 6.65
N ALA A 51 10.42 5.03 6.84
CA ALA A 51 10.92 5.93 7.89
C ALA A 51 10.71 5.32 9.28
N THR A 52 11.69 5.43 10.17
CA THR A 52 11.52 4.99 11.56
C THR A 52 10.48 5.81 12.33
N SER A 53 10.22 7.04 11.89
CA SER A 53 9.22 7.94 12.47
C SER A 53 7.79 7.61 12.05
N ARG A 54 7.60 6.81 11.01
CA ARG A 54 6.26 6.48 10.49
C ARG A 54 5.73 5.23 11.16
N LYS A 55 4.43 5.26 11.41
CA LYS A 55 3.66 4.08 11.79
C LYS A 55 3.74 3.03 10.68
N SER A 56 3.81 1.75 11.05
CA SER A 56 3.96 0.67 10.09
C SER A 56 2.68 0.42 9.30
N GLU A 57 2.79 0.09 8.00
CA GLU A 57 1.68 -0.47 7.22
C GLU A 57 1.02 -1.64 7.96
N THR A 58 1.83 -2.55 8.51
CA THR A 58 1.37 -3.71 9.29
C THR A 58 0.43 -3.30 10.42
N GLU A 59 0.72 -2.22 11.15
CA GLU A 59 -0.13 -1.74 12.24
C GLU A 59 -1.48 -1.23 11.74
N PHE A 60 -1.51 -0.49 10.63
CA PHE A 60 -2.77 -0.03 10.03
C PHE A 60 -3.62 -1.21 9.57
N VAL A 61 -3.02 -2.20 8.90
CA VAL A 61 -3.70 -3.39 8.41
C VAL A 61 -4.23 -4.25 9.56
N ILE A 62 -3.42 -4.50 10.60
CA ILE A 62 -3.85 -5.23 11.80
C ILE A 62 -5.02 -4.51 12.46
N THR A 63 -4.91 -3.19 12.69
CA THR A 63 -5.97 -2.39 13.32
C THR A 63 -7.27 -2.45 12.51
N ALA A 64 -7.19 -2.34 11.19
CA ALA A 64 -8.36 -2.45 10.31
C ALA A 64 -8.99 -3.85 10.38
N ARG A 65 -8.19 -4.93 10.32
CA ARG A 65 -8.69 -6.31 10.38
C ARG A 65 -9.31 -6.64 11.74
N GLU A 66 -8.70 -6.21 12.84
CA GLU A 66 -9.27 -6.35 14.20
C GLU A 66 -10.57 -5.55 14.35
N LYS A 67 -10.61 -4.34 13.78
CA LYS A 67 -11.82 -3.53 13.78
C LYS A 67 -12.95 -4.22 13.02
N ALA A 68 -12.68 -4.83 11.87
CA ALA A 68 -13.67 -5.59 11.11
C ALA A 68 -14.23 -6.77 11.92
N ARG A 69 -13.34 -7.59 12.52
CA ARG A 69 -13.70 -8.76 13.33
C ARG A 69 -14.51 -8.43 14.59
N SER A 70 -14.38 -7.21 15.12
CA SER A 70 -15.05 -6.77 16.35
C SER A 70 -16.36 -6.01 16.11
N MET A 71 -16.76 -5.78 14.86
CA MET A 71 -18.03 -5.10 14.59
C MET A 71 -19.23 -6.00 14.94
N PRO A 72 -20.33 -5.44 15.50
CA PRO A 72 -21.51 -6.21 15.85
C PRO A 72 -22.07 -6.98 14.65
N GLU A 73 -22.52 -8.21 14.88
CA GLU A 73 -23.12 -9.07 13.85
C GLU A 73 -24.32 -8.38 13.17
N GLY A 74 -24.07 -7.91 11.95
CA GLY A 74 -25.07 -7.49 10.95
C GLY A 74 -24.70 -8.13 9.60
N LYS A 75 -25.53 -7.97 8.56
CA LYS A 75 -25.59 -8.87 7.38
C LYS A 75 -24.28 -9.38 6.75
N ARG A 76 -23.11 -8.76 6.93
CA ARG A 76 -21.78 -9.39 6.84
C ARG A 76 -20.81 -8.56 7.70
N PRO A 77 -20.38 -8.97 8.92
CA PRO A 77 -19.44 -8.17 9.71
C PRO A 77 -18.02 -8.21 9.11
N ASP A 78 -17.66 -9.33 8.47
CA ASP A 78 -16.32 -9.61 7.98
C ASP A 78 -16.07 -9.23 6.51
N TRP A 79 -17.03 -8.61 5.81
CA TRP A 79 -16.86 -8.27 4.38
C TRP A 79 -15.60 -7.41 4.14
N ALA A 80 -15.27 -6.51 5.08
CA ALA A 80 -14.08 -5.67 4.98
C ALA A 80 -12.78 -6.51 4.94
N LEU A 81 -12.75 -7.70 5.55
CA LEU A 81 -11.59 -8.58 5.50
C LEU A 81 -11.27 -9.06 4.07
N ASP A 82 -12.28 -9.17 3.21
CA ASP A 82 -12.13 -9.53 1.79
C ASP A 82 -11.51 -8.41 0.96
N HIS A 83 -11.40 -7.20 1.51
CA HIS A 83 -10.89 -6.01 0.83
C HIS A 83 -9.63 -5.41 1.48
N LEU A 84 -9.08 -6.09 2.50
CA LEU A 84 -7.84 -5.74 3.18
C LEU A 84 -6.76 -6.81 2.96
N PRO A 85 -5.48 -6.45 2.83
CA PRO A 85 -4.40 -7.42 2.66
C PRO A 85 -4.25 -8.30 3.91
N ASP A 86 -3.84 -9.56 3.70
CA ASP A 86 -3.52 -10.51 4.74
C ASP A 86 -2.00 -10.60 4.94
N ILE A 87 -1.51 -9.80 5.88
CA ILE A 87 -0.11 -9.81 6.32
C ILE A 87 0.07 -10.95 7.33
N LEU A 88 0.89 -11.93 6.96
CA LEU A 88 1.14 -13.14 7.75
C LEU A 88 2.30 -12.96 8.74
N LEU A 89 3.29 -12.16 8.35
CA LEU A 89 4.47 -11.88 9.16
C LEU A 89 5.02 -10.51 8.82
N SER A 90 5.52 -9.79 9.83
CA SER A 90 6.25 -8.54 9.65
C SER A 90 7.38 -8.49 10.66
N GLN A 91 8.60 -8.25 10.21
CA GLN A 91 9.76 -8.17 11.07
C GLN A 91 10.65 -6.98 10.71
N ASP A 92 11.09 -6.29 11.75
CA ASP A 92 11.94 -5.11 11.67
C ASP A 92 13.40 -5.47 11.99
N PHE A 93 14.29 -5.07 11.09
CA PHE A 93 15.72 -5.27 11.18
C PHE A 93 16.40 -3.91 11.39
N ASN A 94 16.84 -3.69 12.63
CA ASN A 94 17.53 -2.47 13.02
C ASN A 94 18.95 -2.43 12.48
N HIS A 95 19.44 -1.21 12.26
CA HIS A 95 20.83 -0.98 11.89
C HIS A 95 21.68 -0.75 13.16
N GLY A 96 22.87 -1.36 13.20
CA GLY A 96 23.83 -1.17 14.30
C GLY A 96 24.47 0.23 14.30
N ALA A 97 25.23 0.51 15.36
CA ALA A 97 25.94 1.78 15.55
C ALA A 97 26.94 2.10 14.42
N ASP A 98 27.55 1.07 13.81
CA ASP A 98 28.54 1.21 12.73
C ASP A 98 27.92 1.14 11.32
N SER A 99 26.60 1.28 11.22
CA SER A 99 25.90 1.19 9.94
C SER A 99 26.17 2.39 9.03
N THR A 100 26.03 2.18 7.71
CA THR A 100 26.04 3.27 6.72
C THR A 100 25.06 4.38 7.09
N GLN A 101 23.92 4.02 7.69
CA GLN A 101 22.92 4.98 8.13
C GLN A 101 23.42 5.87 9.28
N ALA A 102 24.10 5.29 10.27
CA ALA A 102 24.72 6.05 11.35
C ALA A 102 25.83 6.98 10.83
N ASN A 103 26.63 6.51 9.86
CA ASN A 103 27.65 7.31 9.20
C ASN A 103 27.05 8.50 8.43
N LEU A 104 25.95 8.28 7.70
CA LEU A 104 25.22 9.35 7.01
C LEU A 104 24.66 10.39 7.99
N VAL A 105 24.04 9.96 9.10
CA VAL A 105 23.56 10.88 10.14
C VAL A 105 24.69 11.73 10.70
N ALA A 106 25.83 11.11 11.04
CA ALA A 106 26.99 11.83 11.57
C ALA A 106 27.62 12.77 10.54
N PHE A 107 27.64 12.38 9.26
CA PHE A 107 28.12 13.22 8.17
C PHE A 107 27.22 14.44 7.94
N PHE A 108 25.91 14.23 7.82
CA PHE A 108 24.94 15.33 7.62
C PHE A 108 24.86 16.26 8.81
N ALA A 109 25.04 15.77 10.05
CA ALA A 109 25.09 16.62 11.24
C ALA A 109 26.29 17.60 11.23
N LYS A 110 27.37 17.27 10.53
CA LYS A 110 28.57 18.10 10.38
C LYS A 110 28.54 18.99 9.14
N ALA A 111 27.68 18.68 8.17
CA ALA A 111 27.57 19.43 6.93
C ALA A 111 26.91 20.80 7.20
N MET A 112 27.64 21.87 6.92
CA MET A 112 27.09 23.23 6.84
C MET A 112 26.63 23.43 5.40
N PHE A 113 25.32 23.52 5.17
CA PHE A 113 24.79 23.86 3.86
C PHE A 113 24.82 25.38 3.65
N ALA A 114 24.90 25.80 2.39
CA ALA A 114 24.65 27.20 2.04
C ALA A 114 23.28 27.59 2.63
N GLU A 115 23.19 28.77 3.24
CA GLU A 115 21.98 29.31 3.91
C GLU A 115 21.71 28.85 5.36
N ALA A 116 22.64 28.15 6.01
CA ALA A 116 22.53 27.74 7.43
C ALA A 116 21.36 26.78 7.75
N GLU A 117 20.75 26.17 6.73
CA GLU A 117 19.76 25.12 6.92
C GLU A 117 20.43 23.79 7.31
N LYS A 118 19.86 23.11 8.31
CA LYS A 118 20.30 21.77 8.72
C LYS A 118 19.55 20.72 7.91
N PHE A 119 20.27 19.88 7.18
CA PHE A 119 19.68 18.68 6.58
C PHE A 119 19.47 17.61 7.64
N GLU A 120 18.22 17.41 8.07
CA GLU A 120 17.87 16.33 8.98
C GLU A 120 17.57 15.04 8.20
N TYR A 121 18.50 14.08 8.28
CA TYR A 121 18.36 12.77 7.66
C TYR A 121 17.26 11.94 8.35
N GLU A 122 16.22 11.55 7.58
CA GLU A 122 15.15 10.65 8.04
C GLU A 122 15.66 9.19 8.09
N LYS A 123 15.92 8.68 9.30
CA LYS A 123 16.34 7.29 9.52
C LYS A 123 15.33 6.29 8.96
N ARG A 124 15.83 5.15 8.48
CA ARG A 124 15.03 4.07 7.90
C ARG A 124 15.25 2.77 8.67
N ILE A 125 14.25 1.91 8.67
CA ILE A 125 14.35 0.55 9.17
C ILE A 125 14.17 -0.43 8.01
N CYS A 126 14.96 -1.50 7.97
CA CYS A 126 14.69 -2.57 7.01
C CYS A 126 13.52 -3.39 7.56
N ARG A 127 12.42 -3.47 6.81
CA ARG A 127 11.26 -4.27 7.18
C ARG A 127 11.04 -5.36 6.14
N ILE A 128 10.88 -6.59 6.63
CA ILE A 128 10.48 -7.75 5.81
C ILE A 128 9.07 -8.13 6.21
N THR A 129 8.17 -8.13 5.23
CA THR A 129 6.78 -8.52 5.41
C THR A 129 6.46 -9.69 4.49
N VAL A 130 5.81 -10.73 5.03
CA VAL A 130 5.22 -11.83 4.27
C VAL A 130 3.72 -11.61 4.19
N GLN A 131 3.18 -11.59 2.98
CA GLN A 131 1.77 -11.33 2.70
C GLN A 131 1.22 -12.36 1.72
N GLU A 132 -0.10 -12.56 1.72
CA GLU A 132 -0.78 -13.22 0.61
C GLU A 132 -0.42 -12.58 -0.75
N ARG A 133 -0.40 -13.39 -1.81
CA ARG A 133 -0.29 -12.86 -3.17
C ARG A 133 -1.58 -12.16 -3.59
N LEU A 134 -1.47 -10.87 -3.88
CA LEU A 134 -2.49 -10.09 -4.56
C LEU A 134 -2.07 -9.84 -6.02
N TYR A 135 -3.06 -9.54 -6.86
CA TYR A 135 -2.88 -9.35 -8.29
C TYR A 135 -3.09 -7.88 -8.68
N PRO A 136 -2.26 -7.34 -9.57
CA PRO A 136 -2.32 -5.93 -9.95
C PRO A 136 -3.57 -5.64 -10.79
N LEU A 137 -4.05 -4.40 -10.73
CA LEU A 137 -5.25 -3.93 -11.42
C LEU A 137 -5.19 -4.18 -12.93
N GLU A 138 -4.00 -4.10 -13.53
CA GLU A 138 -3.75 -4.25 -14.96
C GLU A 138 -3.96 -5.68 -15.49
N GLU A 139 -4.09 -6.68 -14.60
CA GLU A 139 -4.38 -8.06 -15.00
C GLU A 139 -5.87 -8.31 -15.28
N LEU A 140 -6.76 -7.41 -14.89
CA LEU A 140 -8.20 -7.50 -15.15
C LEU A 140 -8.51 -7.32 -16.64
N ARG A 141 -9.55 -8.00 -17.12
CA ARG A 141 -9.83 -8.13 -18.56
C ARG A 141 -11.17 -7.56 -18.98
N THR A 142 -12.17 -7.51 -18.12
CA THR A 142 -13.51 -7.05 -18.48
C THR A 142 -13.90 -5.79 -17.73
N VAL A 143 -14.76 -4.98 -18.34
CA VAL A 143 -15.32 -3.77 -17.71
C VAL A 143 -16.02 -4.11 -16.39
N GLN A 144 -16.69 -5.25 -16.34
CA GLN A 144 -17.39 -5.75 -15.16
C GLN A 144 -16.41 -6.07 -14.02
N GLU A 145 -15.24 -6.64 -14.31
CA GLU A 145 -14.19 -6.88 -13.32
C GLU A 145 -13.64 -5.56 -12.76
N TYR A 146 -13.30 -4.60 -13.62
CA TYR A 146 -12.86 -3.28 -13.19
C TYR A 146 -13.93 -2.58 -12.34
N ALA A 147 -15.19 -2.58 -12.79
CA ALA A 147 -16.30 -1.98 -12.07
C ALA A 147 -16.48 -2.61 -10.68
N GLN A 148 -16.39 -3.94 -10.57
CA GLN A 148 -16.45 -4.64 -9.29
C GLN A 148 -15.31 -4.21 -8.35
N VAL A 149 -14.06 -4.17 -8.85
CA VAL A 149 -12.91 -3.74 -8.03
C VAL A 149 -13.09 -2.30 -7.56
N PHE A 150 -13.43 -1.35 -8.43
CA PHE A 150 -13.60 0.04 -8.01
C PHE A 150 -14.77 0.21 -7.02
N PHE A 151 -15.85 -0.53 -7.21
CA PHE A 151 -16.96 -0.55 -6.25
C PHE A 151 -16.50 -1.06 -4.87
N ASP A 152 -15.73 -2.14 -4.83
CA ASP A 152 -15.15 -2.67 -3.60
C ASP A 152 -14.19 -1.66 -2.95
N ILE A 153 -13.31 -1.02 -3.72
CA ILE A 153 -12.34 -0.02 -3.26
C ILE A 153 -13.05 1.19 -2.63
N LEU A 154 -14.09 1.72 -3.28
CA LEU A 154 -14.87 2.84 -2.74
C LEU A 154 -15.52 2.48 -1.39
N GLN A 155 -16.06 1.27 -1.27
CA GLN A 155 -16.67 0.80 -0.04
C GLN A 155 -15.63 0.63 1.07
N ILE A 156 -14.53 -0.10 0.83
CA ILE A 156 -13.52 -0.34 1.87
C ILE A 156 -12.80 0.94 2.28
N HIS A 157 -12.56 1.85 1.33
CA HIS A 157 -11.96 3.16 1.61
C HIS A 157 -12.85 4.00 2.52
N LYS A 158 -14.16 4.08 2.26
CA LYS A 158 -15.11 4.74 3.16
C LYS A 158 -15.17 4.06 4.52
N TRP A 159 -15.18 2.73 4.54
CA TRP A 159 -15.22 1.95 5.77
C TRP A 159 -13.98 2.22 6.64
N LEU A 160 -12.78 2.23 6.06
CA LEU A 160 -11.51 2.57 6.73
C LEU A 160 -11.57 3.98 7.34
N TYR A 161 -12.12 4.94 6.60
CA TYR A 161 -12.26 6.31 7.09
C TYR A 161 -13.24 6.43 8.26
N ASP A 162 -14.37 5.72 8.21
CA ASP A 162 -15.42 5.85 9.22
C ASP A 162 -15.13 5.08 10.51
N HIS A 163 -14.54 3.88 10.41
CA HIS A 163 -14.50 2.93 11.52
C HIS A 163 -13.16 2.94 12.25
N PRO A 164 -12.01 2.54 11.65
CA PRO A 164 -10.71 2.70 12.29
C PRO A 164 -10.15 4.13 12.13
N GLY A 165 -10.79 5.01 11.36
CA GLY A 165 -10.35 6.40 11.20
C GLY A 165 -9.09 6.55 10.36
N ILE A 166 -8.85 5.64 9.42
CA ILE A 166 -7.63 5.57 8.59
C ILE A 166 -7.84 6.34 7.28
N LEU A 167 -6.87 7.20 6.94
CA LEU A 167 -6.71 7.80 5.62
C LEU A 167 -5.61 7.04 4.87
N HIS A 168 -5.84 6.69 3.59
CA HIS A 168 -4.89 5.89 2.82
C HIS A 168 -3.69 6.74 2.36
N ARG A 169 -3.99 7.89 1.73
CA ARG A 169 -3.06 8.95 1.30
C ARG A 169 -2.11 8.65 0.16
N ASP A 170 -2.18 7.46 -0.39
CA ASP A 170 -1.41 7.07 -1.59
C ASP A 170 -2.24 6.19 -2.51
N ILE A 171 -3.43 6.65 -2.89
CA ILE A 171 -4.22 5.93 -3.89
C ILE A 171 -3.52 6.02 -5.25
N SER A 172 -3.28 4.85 -5.86
CA SER A 172 -2.69 4.70 -7.19
C SER A 172 -3.11 3.34 -7.77
N PRO A 173 -2.95 3.10 -9.09
CA PRO A 173 -3.26 1.80 -9.68
C PRO A 173 -2.47 0.65 -9.06
N GLY A 174 -1.22 0.89 -8.65
CA GLY A 174 -0.37 -0.13 -8.01
C GLY A 174 -0.82 -0.53 -6.60
N ASN A 175 -1.65 0.30 -5.96
CA ASN A 175 -2.17 0.09 -4.61
C ASN A 175 -3.62 -0.40 -4.62
N ILE A 176 -4.27 -0.37 -5.78
CA ILE A 176 -5.56 -1.04 -6.02
C ILE A 176 -5.26 -2.41 -6.61
N MET A 177 -5.50 -3.45 -5.84
CA MET A 177 -5.21 -4.83 -6.26
C MET A 177 -6.50 -5.65 -6.24
N TRP A 178 -6.41 -6.92 -6.63
CA TRP A 178 -7.52 -7.85 -6.54
C TRP A 178 -7.07 -9.24 -6.10
N ARG A 179 -8.06 -10.03 -5.66
CA ARG A 179 -7.94 -11.47 -5.40
C ARG A 179 -9.21 -12.19 -5.84
N ARG A 180 -9.11 -13.51 -5.97
CA ARG A 180 -10.28 -14.40 -5.96
C ARG A 180 -10.40 -15.06 -4.60
N THR A 181 -11.59 -14.97 -4.01
CA THR A 181 -11.92 -15.67 -2.77
C THR A 181 -12.04 -17.17 -3.03
N VAL A 182 -12.10 -17.98 -1.96
CA VAL A 182 -12.17 -19.45 -2.05
C VAL A 182 -13.41 -19.92 -2.82
N ASP A 183 -14.50 -19.15 -2.76
CA ASP A 183 -15.74 -19.37 -3.51
C ASP A 183 -15.72 -18.78 -4.94
N GLY A 184 -14.57 -18.28 -5.40
CA GLY A 184 -14.33 -17.84 -6.78
C GLY A 184 -14.70 -16.38 -7.08
N HIS A 185 -15.24 -15.65 -6.12
CA HIS A 185 -15.62 -14.25 -6.32
C HIS A 185 -14.39 -13.34 -6.43
N LEU A 186 -14.44 -12.43 -7.39
CA LEU A 186 -13.45 -11.39 -7.55
C LEU A 186 -13.69 -10.28 -6.52
N ARG A 187 -12.64 -9.88 -5.80
CA ARG A 187 -12.67 -8.84 -4.78
C ARG A 187 -11.56 -7.82 -5.01
N GLY A 188 -11.91 -6.54 -5.00
CA GLY A 188 -10.95 -5.45 -4.92
C GLY A 188 -10.30 -5.39 -3.54
N VAL A 189 -8.98 -5.18 -3.47
CA VAL A 189 -8.21 -5.09 -2.24
C VAL A 189 -7.39 -3.80 -2.26
N LEU A 190 -7.58 -2.96 -1.24
CA LEU A 190 -6.77 -1.75 -1.07
C LEU A 190 -5.48 -2.12 -0.31
N ASN A 191 -4.33 -1.93 -0.95
CA ASN A 191 -3.02 -2.36 -0.48
C ASN A 191 -2.07 -1.16 -0.28
N ASP A 192 -0.96 -1.37 0.43
CA ASP A 192 0.11 -0.39 0.66
C ASP A 192 -0.27 0.79 1.58
N PHE A 193 -0.34 0.51 2.88
CA PHE A 193 -0.64 1.51 3.93
C PHE A 193 0.61 2.26 4.44
N ASP A 194 1.74 2.22 3.74
CA ASP A 194 3.01 2.83 4.20
C ASP A 194 2.94 4.36 4.34
N LEU A 195 1.95 5.00 3.71
CA LEU A 195 1.68 6.45 3.77
C LEU A 195 0.44 6.83 4.56
N SER A 196 -0.26 5.83 5.11
CA SER A 196 -1.48 6.04 5.85
C SER A 196 -1.26 6.81 7.16
N ALA A 197 -2.34 7.41 7.65
CA ALA A 197 -2.39 8.09 8.92
C ALA A 197 -3.79 8.03 9.51
N TYR A 198 -3.91 8.24 10.82
CA TYR A 198 -5.23 8.38 11.43
C TYR A 198 -5.76 9.81 11.22
N ARG A 199 -7.05 9.95 10.90
CA ARG A 199 -7.69 11.26 10.63
C ARG A 199 -7.61 12.24 11.81
N HIS A 200 -7.43 11.71 13.02
CA HIS A 200 -7.31 12.46 14.27
C HIS A 200 -5.87 12.85 14.62
N GLU A 201 -4.86 12.28 13.95
CA GLU A 201 -3.47 12.67 14.17
C GLU A 201 -3.27 14.12 13.69
N THR A 202 -2.78 14.96 14.61
CA THR A 202 -2.42 16.34 14.35
C THR A 202 -0.91 16.43 14.17
N GLY A 203 -0.45 16.58 12.93
CA GLY A 203 0.96 16.77 12.61
C GLY A 203 1.31 16.30 11.20
N PRO A 204 2.40 16.81 10.61
CA PRO A 204 2.89 16.28 9.34
C PRO A 204 3.40 14.85 9.55
N SER A 205 2.74 13.85 8.97
CA SER A 205 3.25 12.47 8.98
C SER A 205 4.49 12.29 8.07
N SER A 206 4.83 13.34 7.31
CA SER A 206 6.01 13.42 6.47
C SER A 206 6.38 14.88 6.26
N ARG A 207 7.69 15.15 6.20
CA ARG A 207 8.26 16.46 5.82
C ARG A 207 8.27 16.71 4.32
N GLN A 208 7.90 15.70 3.53
CA GLN A 208 7.87 15.76 2.08
C GLN A 208 6.44 15.51 1.59
N ARG A 209 6.09 16.08 0.43
CA ARG A 209 4.85 15.76 -0.27
C ARG A 209 4.84 14.26 -0.57
N THR A 210 3.86 13.55 0.00
CA THR A 210 3.71 12.10 -0.16
C THR A 210 2.56 11.76 -1.10
N GLY A 211 2.76 10.79 -1.98
CA GLY A 211 1.73 10.26 -2.86
C GLY A 211 2.24 10.12 -4.29
N THR A 212 1.50 9.38 -5.09
CA THR A 212 1.84 9.14 -6.49
C THR A 212 1.40 10.32 -7.37
N LEU A 213 2.37 11.16 -7.79
CA LEU A 213 2.12 12.48 -8.41
C LEU A 213 1.00 12.54 -9.47
N PRO A 214 0.91 11.63 -10.47
CA PRO A 214 -0.16 11.67 -11.47
C PRO A 214 -1.58 11.49 -10.92
N TYR A 215 -1.72 10.91 -9.73
CA TYR A 215 -3.02 10.63 -9.09
C TYR A 215 -3.26 11.51 -7.87
N MET A 216 -2.32 12.39 -7.53
CA MET A 216 -2.45 13.25 -6.35
C MET A 216 -3.53 14.31 -6.58
N ALA A 217 -4.38 14.52 -5.57
CA ALA A 217 -5.39 15.57 -5.59
C ALA A 217 -4.76 16.95 -5.86
N PHE A 218 -5.42 17.78 -6.67
CA PHE A 218 -4.88 19.06 -7.16
C PHE A 218 -4.44 19.98 -6.02
N GLU A 219 -5.22 20.06 -4.96
CA GLU A 219 -4.90 20.92 -3.81
C GLU A 219 -3.63 20.48 -3.07
N LEU A 220 -3.34 19.17 -3.01
CA LEU A 220 -2.10 18.67 -2.40
C LEU A 220 -0.86 19.07 -3.21
N LEU A 221 -1.03 19.56 -4.44
CA LEU A 221 0.04 20.07 -5.27
C LEU A 221 0.43 21.52 -4.97
N ILE A 222 -0.39 22.25 -4.19
CA ILE A 222 -0.21 23.67 -3.90
C ILE A 222 0.09 23.83 -2.41
N ASN A 223 1.26 24.39 -2.07
CA ASN A 223 1.60 24.66 -0.68
C ASN A 223 0.82 25.88 -0.14
N ASP A 224 0.65 25.95 1.18
CA ASP A 224 0.12 27.12 1.86
C ASP A 224 1.10 28.30 1.82
N GLU A 225 0.68 29.44 2.36
CA GLU A 225 1.46 30.69 2.42
C GLU A 225 2.80 30.55 3.17
N ASN A 226 2.95 29.53 4.02
CA ASN A 226 4.16 29.22 4.77
C ASN A 226 5.01 28.13 4.10
N GLY A 227 4.63 27.69 2.89
CA GLY A 227 5.35 26.66 2.14
C GLY A 227 5.04 25.22 2.58
N HIS A 228 4.05 25.01 3.45
CA HIS A 228 3.67 23.66 3.89
C HIS A 228 2.65 23.02 2.95
N PRO A 229 2.71 21.70 2.73
CA PRO A 229 1.65 21.01 2.01
C PRO A 229 0.34 21.06 2.83
N PRO A 230 -0.82 21.18 2.18
CA PRO A 230 -2.09 21.21 2.87
C PRO A 230 -2.38 19.87 3.54
N LYS A 231 -3.24 19.89 4.56
CA LYS A 231 -3.66 18.68 5.26
C LYS A 231 -4.36 17.74 4.28
N HIS A 232 -3.92 16.49 4.25
CA HIS A 232 -4.58 15.44 3.48
C HIS A 232 -5.94 15.09 4.11
N LEU A 233 -7.00 15.16 3.31
CA LEU A 233 -8.39 14.89 3.71
C LEU A 233 -8.96 13.70 2.94
N TYR A 234 -10.04 13.11 3.45
CA TYR A 234 -10.74 12.01 2.79
C TYR A 234 -11.07 12.27 1.32
N ARG A 235 -11.52 13.50 1.00
CA ARG A 235 -11.85 13.89 -0.38
C ARG A 235 -10.67 13.86 -1.34
N HIS A 236 -9.43 13.99 -0.83
CA HIS A 236 -8.24 13.92 -1.66
C HIS A 236 -7.99 12.48 -2.13
N ASP A 237 -8.16 11.48 -1.26
CA ASP A 237 -8.13 10.08 -1.68
C ASP A 237 -9.24 9.77 -2.70
N VAL A 238 -10.45 10.32 -2.51
CA VAL A 238 -11.56 10.13 -3.46
C VAL A 238 -11.26 10.76 -4.83
N GLU A 239 -10.67 11.95 -4.85
CA GLU A 239 -10.19 12.60 -6.08
C GLU A 239 -9.12 11.74 -6.78
N SER A 240 -8.21 11.12 -6.00
CA SER A 240 -7.23 10.18 -6.53
C SER A 240 -7.87 8.93 -7.13
N ILE A 241 -8.90 8.34 -6.50
CA ILE A 241 -9.67 7.22 -7.09
C ILE A 241 -10.28 7.64 -8.43
N PHE A 242 -10.84 8.85 -8.51
CA PHE A 242 -11.38 9.40 -9.76
C PHE A 242 -10.29 9.52 -10.84
N TYR A 243 -9.10 10.05 -10.52
CA TYR A 243 -7.99 10.14 -11.48
C TYR A 243 -7.50 8.77 -11.96
N VAL A 244 -7.48 7.76 -11.08
CA VAL A 244 -7.17 6.38 -11.49
C VAL A 244 -8.17 5.89 -12.53
N ILE A 245 -9.47 6.01 -12.26
CA ILE A 245 -10.53 5.58 -13.18
C ILE A 245 -10.44 6.35 -14.51
N LEU A 246 -10.31 7.68 -14.45
CA LEU A 246 -10.21 8.53 -15.63
C LEU A 246 -9.04 8.13 -16.52
N LEU A 247 -7.84 8.00 -15.96
CA LEU A 247 -6.64 7.64 -16.71
C LEU A 247 -6.73 6.21 -17.25
N LEU A 248 -7.34 5.28 -16.51
CA LEU A 248 -7.59 3.93 -17.00
C LEU A 248 -8.50 3.97 -18.25
N CYS A 249 -9.63 4.66 -18.17
CA CYS A 249 -10.57 4.78 -19.30
C CYS A 249 -9.97 5.51 -20.51
N CYS A 250 -9.02 6.42 -20.31
CA CYS A 250 -8.36 7.15 -21.40
C CYS A 250 -7.17 6.41 -22.03
N ARG A 251 -6.57 5.43 -21.34
CA ARG A 251 -5.32 4.77 -21.78
C ARG A 251 -5.49 3.34 -22.29
N TYR A 252 -6.59 2.69 -21.95
CA TYR A 252 -6.79 1.29 -22.26
C TYR A 252 -8.07 1.11 -23.09
N GLU A 253 -7.92 0.61 -24.31
CA GLU A 253 -9.03 -0.03 -25.01
C GLU A 253 -9.23 -1.40 -24.39
N VAL A 254 -10.44 -1.68 -23.89
CA VAL A 254 -10.80 -3.05 -23.53
C VAL A 254 -10.87 -3.83 -24.83
N VAL A 255 -9.86 -4.67 -25.07
CA VAL A 255 -9.91 -5.63 -26.19
C VAL A 255 -10.97 -6.65 -25.81
N ALA A 256 -12.21 -6.38 -26.21
CA ALA A 256 -13.26 -7.38 -26.20
C ALA A 256 -12.74 -8.53 -27.05
N ASN A 257 -12.66 -9.73 -26.48
CA ASN A 257 -12.36 -10.92 -27.25
C ASN A 257 -13.33 -10.95 -28.43
N GLN A 258 -12.79 -10.82 -29.64
CA GLN A 258 -13.53 -11.17 -30.82
C GLN A 258 -13.59 -12.70 -30.86
N ASP A 259 -14.75 -13.25 -31.20
CA ASP A 259 -14.80 -14.63 -31.67
C ASP A 259 -13.90 -14.77 -32.92
N LEU A 260 -13.59 -16.02 -33.32
CA LEU A 260 -12.67 -16.30 -34.45
C LEU A 260 -13.11 -15.65 -35.78
N ASP A 261 -14.33 -15.10 -35.83
CA ASP A 261 -14.96 -14.42 -36.97
C ASP A 261 -15.04 -12.89 -36.83
N GLY A 262 -14.41 -12.28 -35.82
CA GLY A 262 -14.28 -10.83 -35.71
C GLY A 262 -15.54 -10.09 -35.23
N ARG A 263 -16.51 -10.79 -34.63
CA ARG A 263 -17.74 -10.17 -34.11
C ARG A 263 -17.57 -9.80 -32.64
N PRO A 264 -18.15 -8.66 -32.22
CA PRO A 264 -18.17 -8.32 -30.81
C PRO A 264 -19.03 -9.34 -30.05
N ILE A 265 -18.43 -10.00 -29.06
CA ILE A 265 -19.16 -10.83 -28.10
C ILE A 265 -20.00 -9.87 -27.24
N LEU A 266 -21.31 -9.86 -27.50
CA LEU A 266 -22.29 -9.15 -26.68
C LEU A 266 -22.52 -9.96 -25.40
N GLU A 267 -21.91 -9.56 -24.28
CA GLU A 267 -22.47 -9.69 -22.92
C GLU A 267 -22.03 -8.53 -22.00
#